data_AF-A0A1M5JPU2-F1
#
_entry.id   AF-A0A1M5JPU2-F1
#
_cell.length_a   1.000
_cell.length_b   1.000
_cell.length_c   1.000
_cell.angle_alpha   90.00
_cell.angle_beta   90.00
_cell.angle_gamma   90.00
#
_symmetry.space_group_name_H-M   'P 1'
#
loop_
_entity.id
_entity.type
_entity.pdbx_description
1 polymer ?
#
loop_
_entity_poly.entity_id
_entity_poly.type
_entity_poly.pdbx_seq_one_letter_code
_entity_poly.pdbx_strand_id
1 'polypeptide(L)'
;MAGRRRLQDRLAVLGGARPDLLESAPGARPRFAALGGVLLSTGGLAVASASFALHMALGVWWPFALLLGLGWGAVVVNLDRMLLVGMAHDASLKRNLALAVPRVGLALVLGVVVATPLTLQVFHKEIDAEITVMQAEAADAYRESLEADARFAGLDELREKVALEQDVVATGGSADPALVAVQADLTATQAAYDAALATQRDLEARAQCELDGTCGTGDAGTGEAYLQARAAADAQAGVVASARAELDDATDAAAGAEARSADLAAAALATDSAELARLTAELDRLQAAFDSTNEGSGGILLRLEALDRLSERNATLAAAKFMLSLLFMCVEILPVLMKVLLNFGPPTAYDRLAALRDSGDVDIEELQQQSRRSVAEAKEELLVMAEQERLDRQKAAIRVRRLAALAQEQIDAEEAARPVPQPAPPVDEAGRIWDTGPIRLARSAARTIRPTRRPGARVTSGV
;
A
#
# COMPACT_ATOMS: atom_id res chain seq x y z
N MET A 1 34.45 30.35 10.89
CA MET A 1 34.28 29.55 12.14
C MET A 1 32.87 29.62 12.75
N ALA A 2 32.14 30.74 12.66
CA ALA A 2 30.80 30.89 13.25
C ALA A 2 29.73 29.92 12.70
N GLY A 3 29.77 29.56 11.41
CA GLY A 3 28.80 28.64 10.79
C GLY A 3 28.88 27.20 11.31
N ARG A 4 30.10 26.66 11.48
CA ARG A 4 30.32 25.31 12.04
C ARG A 4 29.80 25.19 13.48
N ARG A 5 29.98 26.26 14.27
CA ARG A 5 29.51 26.32 15.66
C ARG A 5 27.98 26.29 15.75
N ARG A 6 27.28 27.09 14.92
CA ARG A 6 25.81 27.09 14.88
C ARG A 6 25.21 25.74 14.44
N LEU A 7 25.85 25.06 13.49
CA LEU A 7 25.40 23.74 13.05
C LEU A 7 25.60 22.70 14.15
N GLN A 8 26.76 22.69 14.80
CA GLN A 8 27.06 21.77 15.90
C GLN A 8 26.10 21.97 17.09
N ASP A 9 25.76 23.22 17.41
CA ASP A 9 24.83 23.54 18.49
C ASP A 9 23.40 23.07 18.17
N ARG A 10 22.94 23.23 16.92
CA ARG A 10 21.64 22.69 16.47
C ARG A 10 21.59 21.17 16.54
N LEU A 11 22.65 20.49 16.11
CA LEU A 11 22.76 19.03 16.22
C LEU A 11 22.80 18.57 17.68
N ALA A 12 23.49 19.32 18.56
CA ALA A 12 23.54 19.00 19.97
C ALA A 12 22.16 19.12 20.64
N VAL A 13 21.39 20.15 20.31
CA VAL A 13 20.00 20.31 20.80
C VAL A 13 19.09 19.20 20.27
N LEU A 14 19.25 18.81 18.99
CA LEU A 14 18.53 17.68 18.42
C LEU A 14 18.86 16.38 19.18
N GLY A 15 20.15 16.17 19.48
CA GLY A 15 20.65 15.06 20.29
C GLY A 15 20.29 15.12 21.78
N GLY A 16 19.44 16.06 22.20
CA GLY A 16 18.89 16.12 23.55
C GLY A 16 19.63 17.00 24.54
N ALA A 17 20.60 17.81 24.09
CA ALA A 17 21.31 18.71 24.99
C ALA A 17 20.51 19.96 25.34
N ARG A 18 20.65 20.42 26.60
CA ARG A 18 20.10 21.68 27.07
C ARG A 18 21.08 22.82 26.75
N PRO A 19 20.67 23.87 26.00
CA PRO A 19 21.58 24.92 25.53
C PRO A 19 22.32 25.66 26.65
N ASP A 20 21.61 25.93 27.75
CA ASP A 20 22.10 26.55 28.99
C ASP A 20 23.23 25.74 29.64
N LEU A 21 23.09 24.41 29.71
CA LEU A 21 24.12 23.54 30.27
C LEU A 21 25.34 23.36 29.34
N LEU A 22 25.14 23.48 28.02
CA LEU A 22 26.23 23.40 27.03
C LEU A 22 27.15 24.62 27.05
N GLU A 23 26.71 25.75 27.59
CA GLU A 23 27.56 26.92 27.82
C GLU A 23 28.52 26.68 29.00
N SER A 24 28.03 26.04 30.06
CA SER A 24 28.83 25.68 31.24
C SER A 24 29.71 24.44 31.04
N ALA A 25 29.35 23.53 30.13
CA ALA A 25 30.14 22.33 29.79
C ALA A 25 30.38 22.17 28.28
N PRO A 26 31.25 22.99 27.65
CA PRO A 26 31.48 22.97 26.21
C PRO A 26 32.06 21.64 25.70
N GLY A 27 32.76 20.88 26.55
CA GLY A 27 33.32 19.56 26.21
C GLY A 27 32.28 18.50 25.84
N ALA A 28 31.00 18.69 26.20
CA ALA A 28 29.93 17.76 25.84
C ALA A 28 29.35 18.01 24.43
N ARG A 29 29.63 19.15 23.79
CA ARG A 29 29.06 19.53 22.49
C ARG A 29 29.32 18.52 21.37
N PRO A 30 30.55 18.01 21.15
CA PRO A 30 30.80 17.02 20.09
C PRO A 30 30.01 15.72 20.30
N ARG A 31 29.84 15.28 21.55
CA ARG A 31 29.10 14.07 21.91
C ARG A 31 27.61 14.20 21.59
N PHE A 32 26.98 15.29 22.00
CA PHE A 32 25.56 15.53 21.67
C PHE A 32 25.33 15.82 20.19
N ALA A 33 26.26 16.51 19.52
CA ALA A 33 26.20 16.70 18.08
C ALA A 33 26.31 15.38 17.32
N ALA A 34 27.14 14.43 17.79
CA ALA A 34 27.20 13.08 17.23
C ALA A 34 25.88 12.32 17.43
N LEU A 35 25.26 12.40 18.62
CA LEU A 35 23.92 11.84 18.86
C LEU A 35 22.86 12.43 17.92
N GLY A 36 22.86 13.75 17.72
CA GLY A 36 21.98 14.41 16.75
C GLY A 36 22.25 13.97 15.31
N GLY A 37 23.52 13.75 14.95
CA GLY A 37 23.91 13.22 13.64
C GLY A 37 23.35 11.80 13.41
N VAL A 38 23.42 10.94 14.43
CA VAL A 38 22.85 9.59 14.37
C VAL A 38 21.33 9.64 14.14
N LEU A 39 20.61 10.49 14.87
CA LEU A 39 19.17 10.67 14.70
C LEU A 39 18.81 11.17 13.29
N LEU A 40 19.60 12.07 12.71
CA LEU A 40 19.38 12.51 11.34
C LEU A 40 19.70 11.42 10.31
N SER A 41 20.66 10.55 10.58
CA SER A 41 20.97 9.41 9.70
C SER A 41 19.83 8.39 9.69
N THR A 42 19.28 8.02 10.85
CA THR A 42 18.10 7.12 10.93
C THR A 42 16.88 7.76 10.27
N GLY A 43 16.64 9.05 10.55
CA GLY A 43 15.61 9.85 9.90
C GLY A 43 15.75 9.88 8.38
N GLY A 44 16.95 10.17 7.86
CA GLY A 44 17.22 10.24 6.42
C GLY A 44 17.02 8.90 5.73
N LEU A 45 17.41 7.80 6.38
CA LEU A 45 17.14 6.45 5.89
C LEU A 45 15.64 6.16 5.82
N ALA A 46 14.89 6.56 6.85
CA ALA A 46 13.44 6.46 6.87
C ALA A 46 12.77 7.31 5.78
N VAL A 47 13.29 8.51 5.49
CA VAL A 47 12.83 9.32 4.34
C VAL A 47 13.02 8.55 3.04
N ALA A 48 14.22 8.03 2.78
CA ALA A 48 14.52 7.30 1.55
C ALA A 48 13.63 6.05 1.41
N SER A 49 13.52 5.28 2.48
CA SER A 49 12.71 4.07 2.58
C SER A 49 11.21 4.35 2.32
N ALA A 50 10.62 5.31 3.04
CA ALA A 50 9.20 5.63 2.90
C ALA A 50 8.88 6.29 1.55
N SER A 51 9.73 7.20 1.07
CA SER A 51 9.54 7.82 -0.26
C SER A 51 9.55 6.76 -1.36
N PHE A 52 10.47 5.81 -1.27
CA PHE A 52 10.56 4.72 -2.23
C PHE A 52 9.36 3.77 -2.13
N ALA A 53 9.00 3.36 -0.92
CA ALA A 53 7.83 2.50 -0.69
C ALA A 53 6.55 3.13 -1.24
N LEU A 54 6.33 4.44 -1.03
CA LEU A 54 5.17 5.16 -1.55
C LEU A 54 5.20 5.26 -3.07
N HIS A 55 6.37 5.51 -3.67
CA HIS A 55 6.50 5.57 -5.12
C HIS A 55 6.25 4.22 -5.77
N MET A 56 6.85 3.15 -5.24
CA MET A 56 6.74 1.78 -5.78
C MET A 56 5.37 1.16 -5.52
N ALA A 57 4.85 1.24 -4.29
CA ALA A 57 3.64 0.49 -3.92
C ALA A 57 2.36 1.21 -4.32
N LEU A 58 2.35 2.55 -4.28
CA LEU A 58 1.16 3.36 -4.53
C LEU A 58 1.24 4.16 -5.83
N GLY A 59 2.33 4.05 -6.61
CA GLY A 59 2.52 4.81 -7.84
C GLY A 59 2.57 6.32 -7.64
N VAL A 60 2.87 6.77 -6.42
CA VAL A 60 2.84 8.20 -6.07
C VAL A 60 3.91 8.95 -6.85
N TRP A 61 3.56 10.12 -7.40
CA TRP A 61 4.52 10.98 -8.09
C TRP A 61 5.72 11.30 -7.20
N TRP A 62 6.93 11.11 -7.72
CA TRP A 62 8.17 11.12 -6.94
C TRP A 62 8.36 12.35 -6.02
N PRO A 63 8.07 13.61 -6.45
CA PRO A 63 8.17 14.77 -5.56
C PRO A 63 7.18 14.72 -4.38
N PHE A 64 5.97 14.20 -4.61
CA PHE A 64 4.98 14.04 -3.54
C PHE A 64 5.35 12.90 -2.60
N ALA A 65 5.89 11.80 -3.13
CA ALA A 65 6.43 10.71 -2.33
C ALA A 65 7.57 11.19 -1.42
N LEU A 66 8.46 12.05 -1.93
CA LEU A 66 9.53 12.67 -1.13
C LEU A 66 9.00 13.58 -0.02
N LEU A 67 7.98 14.38 -0.30
CA LEU A 67 7.34 15.24 0.72
C LEU A 67 6.74 14.40 1.85
N LEU A 68 5.99 13.36 1.52
CA LEU A 68 5.43 12.43 2.50
C LEU A 68 6.52 11.68 3.26
N GLY A 69 7.56 11.25 2.57
CA GLY A 69 8.74 10.62 3.16
C GLY A 69 9.46 11.55 4.14
N LEU A 70 9.62 12.84 3.83
CA LEU A 70 10.16 13.84 4.76
C LEU A 70 9.29 13.98 6.01
N GLY A 71 7.97 13.95 5.86
CA GLY A 71 7.03 13.92 6.98
C GLY A 71 7.23 12.69 7.87
N TRP A 72 7.33 11.50 7.25
CA TRP A 72 7.59 10.25 7.98
C TRP A 72 8.96 10.23 8.66
N GLY A 73 10.01 10.68 7.97
CA GLY A 73 11.35 10.80 8.54
C GLY A 73 11.38 11.74 9.75
N ALA A 74 10.62 12.85 9.72
CA ALA A 74 10.48 13.72 10.88
C ALA A 74 9.80 13.03 12.06
N VAL A 75 8.80 12.17 11.81
CA VAL A 75 8.17 11.31 12.84
C VAL A 75 9.19 10.35 13.44
N VAL A 76 9.99 9.67 12.61
CA VAL A 76 11.06 8.76 13.08
C VAL A 76 12.09 9.49 13.92
N VAL A 77 12.60 10.64 13.46
CA VAL A 77 13.53 11.48 14.25
C VAL A 77 12.92 11.88 15.59
N ASN A 78 11.63 12.24 15.61
CA ASN A 78 10.96 12.63 16.85
C ASN A 78 10.79 11.44 17.82
N LEU A 79 10.38 10.27 17.33
CA LEU A 79 10.27 9.05 18.13
C LEU A 79 11.64 8.63 18.67
N ASP A 80 12.67 8.62 17.82
CA ASP A 80 14.01 8.26 18.22
C ASP A 80 14.60 9.24 19.23
N ARG A 81 14.34 10.53 19.04
CA ARG A 81 14.72 11.59 19.98
C ARG A 81 14.02 11.43 21.32
N MET A 82 12.71 11.19 21.34
CA MET A 82 11.96 10.96 22.57
C MET A 82 12.58 9.81 23.37
N LEU A 83 12.96 8.74 22.67
CA LEU A 83 13.52 7.54 23.27
C LEU A 83 14.98 7.71 23.72
N LEU A 84 15.74 8.59 23.08
CA LEU A 84 17.09 8.98 23.50
C LEU A 84 17.08 9.93 24.72
N VAL A 85 16.15 10.87 24.77
CA VAL A 85 16.04 11.89 25.83
C VAL A 85 15.38 11.34 27.08
N GLY A 86 14.46 10.37 26.95
CA GLY A 86 13.74 9.77 28.08
C GLY A 86 14.61 8.95 29.05
N MET A 87 15.86 8.63 28.68
CA MET A 87 16.80 7.94 29.56
C MET A 87 17.67 8.94 30.33
N ALA A 88 17.29 9.22 31.58
CA ALA A 88 18.16 9.89 32.56
C ALA A 88 19.41 9.03 32.85
N HIS A 89 20.50 9.68 33.26
CA HIS A 89 21.68 8.95 33.69
C HIS A 89 21.40 8.25 35.01
N ASP A 90 21.59 6.93 35.05
CA ASP A 90 21.31 6.09 36.19
C ASP A 90 22.52 5.20 36.47
N ALA A 91 22.92 5.09 37.73
CA ALA A 91 24.13 4.35 38.12
C ALA A 91 23.96 2.82 38.00
N SER A 92 22.73 2.31 37.95
CA SER A 92 22.46 0.87 37.89
C SER A 92 22.48 0.35 36.45
N LEU A 93 23.58 -0.32 36.07
CA LEU A 93 23.76 -0.95 34.75
C LEU A 93 22.65 -1.95 34.40
N LYS A 94 22.20 -2.76 35.37
CA LYS A 94 21.13 -3.74 35.17
C LYS A 94 19.79 -3.05 34.84
N ARG A 95 19.50 -1.93 35.49
CA ARG A 95 18.29 -1.14 35.25
C ARG A 95 18.35 -0.45 33.89
N ASN A 96 19.50 0.11 33.52
CA ASN A 96 19.71 0.70 32.19
C ASN A 96 19.56 -0.31 31.05
N LEU A 97 20.10 -1.52 31.21
CA LEU A 97 19.95 -2.58 30.21
C LEU A 97 18.50 -3.04 30.11
N ALA A 98 17.81 -3.23 31.24
CA ALA A 98 16.39 -3.60 31.26
C ALA A 98 15.49 -2.54 30.58
N LEU A 99 15.79 -1.25 30.77
CA LEU A 99 15.08 -0.15 30.11
C LEU A 99 15.39 -0.06 28.60
N ALA A 100 16.55 -0.56 28.15
CA ALA A 100 16.93 -0.58 26.74
C ALA A 100 16.31 -1.74 25.94
N VAL A 101 15.92 -2.85 26.59
CA VAL A 101 15.39 -4.05 25.91
C VAL A 101 14.12 -3.78 25.08
N PRO A 102 13.05 -3.16 25.63
CA PRO A 102 11.85 -2.85 24.85
C PRO A 102 12.16 -1.97 23.63
N ARG A 103 13.17 -1.11 23.78
CA ARG A 103 13.60 -0.17 22.75
C ARG A 103 14.39 -0.86 21.64
N VAL A 104 15.30 -1.77 21.98
CA VAL A 104 15.97 -2.61 20.98
C VAL A 104 14.92 -3.44 20.22
N GLY A 105 13.93 -4.02 20.92
CA GLY A 105 12.82 -4.72 20.28
C GLY A 105 12.08 -3.86 19.24
N LEU A 106 11.72 -2.63 19.60
CA LEU A 106 11.06 -1.70 18.67
C LEU A 106 11.96 -1.32 17.49
N ALA A 107 13.25 -1.05 17.74
CA ALA A 107 14.22 -0.72 16.69
C ALA A 107 14.46 -1.89 15.72
N LEU A 108 14.44 -3.14 16.21
CA LEU A 108 14.50 -4.34 15.38
C LEU A 108 13.30 -4.42 14.44
N VAL A 109 12.07 -4.22 14.97
CA VAL A 109 10.84 -4.25 14.16
C VAL A 109 10.84 -3.14 13.12
N LEU A 110 11.14 -1.90 13.51
CA LEU A 110 11.22 -0.77 12.59
C LEU A 110 12.34 -0.96 11.56
N GLY A 111 13.49 -1.50 11.96
CA GLY A 111 14.60 -1.80 11.07
C GLY A 111 14.24 -2.79 9.98
N VAL A 112 13.50 -3.86 10.29
CA VAL A 112 13.00 -4.79 9.27
C VAL A 112 12.06 -4.08 8.30
N VAL A 113 11.10 -3.30 8.81
CA VAL A 113 10.11 -2.59 7.99
C VAL A 113 10.78 -1.54 7.08
N VAL A 114 11.77 -0.81 7.60
CA VAL A 114 12.52 0.21 6.85
C VAL A 114 13.46 -0.44 5.82
N ALA A 115 14.01 -1.62 6.14
CA ALA A 115 14.93 -2.35 5.28
C ALA A 115 14.26 -2.89 4.02
N THR A 116 13.04 -3.43 4.09
CA THR A 116 12.35 -4.06 2.95
C THR A 116 12.35 -3.19 1.67
N PRO A 117 11.82 -1.96 1.67
CA PRO A 117 11.82 -1.11 0.47
C PRO A 117 13.24 -0.78 -0.01
N LEU A 118 14.19 -0.56 0.89
CA LEU A 118 15.57 -0.28 0.51
C LEU A 118 16.26 -1.50 -0.13
N THR A 119 16.02 -2.70 0.39
CA THR A 119 16.52 -3.95 -0.19
C THR A 119 15.94 -4.17 -1.58
N LEU A 120 14.63 -3.95 -1.77
CA LEU A 120 14.00 -4.01 -3.09
C LEU A 120 14.64 -3.01 -4.07
N GLN A 121 14.99 -1.80 -3.60
CA GLN A 121 15.64 -0.81 -4.45
C GLN A 121 17.07 -1.19 -4.82
N VAL A 122 17.84 -1.76 -3.89
CA VAL A 122 19.22 -2.18 -4.15
C VAL A 122 19.27 -3.27 -5.22
N PHE A 123 18.34 -4.23 -5.18
CA PHE A 123 18.28 -5.36 -6.11
C PHE A 123 17.25 -5.18 -7.24
N HIS A 124 16.86 -3.93 -7.58
CA HIS A 124 15.79 -3.70 -8.54
C HIS A 124 16.04 -4.37 -9.89
N LYS A 125 17.28 -4.39 -10.37
CA LYS A 125 17.62 -4.99 -11.67
C LYS A 125 17.48 -6.52 -11.66
N GLU A 126 17.97 -7.16 -10.60
CA GLU A 126 17.87 -8.59 -10.43
C GLU A 126 16.41 -9.01 -10.28
N ILE A 127 15.64 -8.25 -9.49
CA ILE A 127 14.20 -8.46 -9.29
C ILE A 127 13.44 -8.30 -10.61
N ASP A 128 13.68 -7.23 -11.38
CA ASP A 128 12.97 -6.98 -12.64
C ASP A 128 13.27 -8.10 -13.67
N ALA A 129 14.50 -8.62 -13.68
CA ALA A 129 14.87 -9.77 -14.51
C ALA A 129 14.15 -11.06 -14.07
N GLU A 130 14.10 -11.37 -12.77
CA GLU A 130 13.38 -12.55 -12.27
C GLU A 130 11.87 -12.43 -12.51
N ILE A 131 11.28 -11.23 -12.38
CA ILE A 131 9.86 -10.99 -12.70
C ILE A 131 9.56 -11.38 -14.14
N THR A 132 10.45 -11.05 -15.09
CA THR A 132 10.28 -11.44 -16.49
C THR A 132 10.27 -12.95 -16.66
N VAL A 133 11.15 -13.66 -15.92
CA VAL A 133 11.18 -15.13 -15.91
C VAL A 133 9.90 -15.71 -15.30
N MET A 134 9.44 -15.16 -14.17
CA MET A 134 8.19 -15.59 -13.52
C MET A 134 6.97 -15.36 -14.41
N GLN A 135 6.92 -14.24 -15.12
CA GLN A 135 5.86 -13.94 -16.08
C GLN A 135 5.88 -14.91 -17.26
N ALA A 136 7.06 -15.27 -17.76
CA ALA A 136 7.21 -16.26 -18.82
C ALA A 136 6.75 -17.65 -18.37
N GLU A 137 7.15 -18.10 -17.17
CA GLU A 137 6.69 -19.37 -16.59
C GLU A 137 5.17 -19.39 -16.36
N ALA A 138 4.59 -18.27 -15.90
CA ALA A 138 3.15 -18.14 -15.75
C ALA A 138 2.42 -18.21 -17.10
N ALA A 139 2.99 -17.61 -18.15
CA ALA A 139 2.45 -17.69 -19.51
C ALA A 139 2.56 -19.11 -20.08
N ASP A 140 3.67 -19.81 -19.86
CA ASP A 140 3.85 -21.22 -20.23
C ASP A 140 2.80 -22.10 -19.55
N ALA A 141 2.65 -21.98 -18.24
CA ALA A 141 1.66 -22.74 -17.47
C ALA A 141 0.22 -22.45 -17.91
N TYR A 142 -0.08 -21.19 -18.26
CA TYR A 142 -1.38 -20.83 -18.79
C TYR A 142 -1.64 -21.43 -20.17
N ARG A 143 -0.64 -21.42 -21.08
CA ARG A 143 -0.74 -22.08 -22.38
C ARG A 143 -1.01 -23.58 -22.24
N GLU A 144 -0.28 -24.27 -21.39
CA GLU A 144 -0.51 -25.69 -21.11
C GLU A 144 -1.94 -25.94 -20.58
N SER A 145 -2.46 -25.03 -19.75
CA SER A 145 -3.85 -25.11 -19.27
C SER A 145 -4.90 -24.92 -20.37
N LEU A 146 -4.60 -24.12 -21.40
CA LEU A 146 -5.47 -23.93 -22.56
C LEU A 146 -5.42 -25.16 -23.49
N GLU A 147 -4.26 -25.76 -23.68
CA GLU A 147 -4.11 -27.01 -24.46
C GLU A 147 -4.87 -28.18 -23.81
N ALA A 148 -4.90 -28.23 -22.48
CA ALA A 148 -5.66 -29.22 -21.72
C ALA A 148 -7.17 -28.94 -21.64
N ASP A 149 -7.64 -27.77 -22.10
CA ASP A 149 -9.05 -27.39 -22.01
C ASP A 149 -9.88 -28.13 -23.06
N ALA A 150 -10.95 -28.78 -22.60
CA ALA A 150 -11.88 -29.52 -23.47
C ALA A 150 -12.51 -28.64 -24.57
N ARG A 151 -12.57 -27.31 -24.39
CA ARG A 151 -13.07 -26.37 -25.40
C ARG A 151 -12.19 -26.28 -26.65
N PHE A 152 -10.89 -26.54 -26.51
CA PHE A 152 -9.90 -26.48 -27.59
C PHE A 152 -9.40 -27.87 -27.99
N ALA A 153 -9.97 -28.93 -27.41
CA ALA A 153 -9.70 -30.29 -27.82
C ALA A 153 -10.05 -30.47 -29.32
N GLY A 154 -9.11 -31.03 -30.08
CA GLY A 154 -9.28 -31.23 -31.53
C GLY A 154 -9.03 -29.99 -32.39
N LEU A 155 -8.54 -28.87 -31.83
CA LEU A 155 -8.18 -27.68 -32.62
C LEU A 155 -7.10 -27.99 -33.67
N ASP A 156 -6.11 -28.81 -33.33
CA ASP A 156 -5.05 -29.20 -34.27
C ASP A 156 -5.58 -30.13 -35.38
N GLU A 157 -6.47 -31.08 -35.03
CA GLU A 157 -7.17 -31.91 -36.02
C GLU A 157 -8.02 -31.05 -36.96
N LEU A 158 -8.72 -30.04 -36.43
CA LEU A 158 -9.48 -29.09 -37.25
C LEU A 158 -8.57 -28.24 -38.16
N ARG A 159 -7.38 -27.84 -37.69
CA ARG A 159 -6.38 -27.14 -38.53
C ARG A 159 -5.89 -28.02 -39.68
N GLU A 160 -5.54 -29.27 -39.38
CA GLU A 160 -5.11 -30.24 -40.40
C GLU A 160 -6.23 -30.50 -41.42
N LYS A 161 -7.46 -30.66 -40.94
CA LYS A 161 -8.64 -30.85 -41.79
C LYS A 161 -8.88 -29.67 -42.73
N VAL A 162 -8.87 -28.45 -42.21
CA VAL A 162 -9.01 -27.23 -43.02
C VAL A 162 -7.88 -27.11 -44.06
N ALA A 163 -6.64 -27.44 -43.69
CA ALA A 163 -5.51 -27.40 -44.61
C ALA A 163 -5.66 -28.42 -45.76
N LEU A 164 -6.13 -29.64 -45.45
CA LEU A 164 -6.43 -30.64 -46.47
C LEU A 164 -7.56 -30.17 -47.40
N GLU A 165 -8.66 -29.66 -46.84
CA GLU A 165 -9.79 -29.16 -47.63
C GLU A 165 -9.38 -28.00 -48.55
N GLN A 166 -8.50 -27.10 -48.07
CA GLN A 166 -7.92 -26.04 -48.90
C GLN A 166 -7.11 -26.59 -50.08
N ASP A 167 -6.30 -27.62 -49.85
CA ASP A 167 -5.48 -28.24 -50.90
C ASP A 167 -6.34 -28.98 -51.94
N VAL A 168 -7.36 -29.71 -51.49
CA VAL A 168 -8.34 -30.37 -52.37
C VAL A 168 -9.07 -29.34 -53.23
N VAL A 169 -9.51 -28.23 -52.66
CA VAL A 169 -10.17 -27.14 -53.42
C VAL A 169 -9.19 -26.47 -54.39
N ALA A 170 -7.96 -26.20 -53.97
CA ALA A 170 -6.95 -25.53 -54.79
C ALA A 170 -6.52 -26.37 -56.01
N THR A 171 -6.52 -27.69 -55.86
CA THR A 171 -6.20 -28.63 -56.94
C THR A 171 -7.40 -29.08 -57.76
N GLY A 172 -8.60 -28.60 -57.43
CA GLY A 172 -9.83 -29.00 -58.11
C GLY A 172 -10.22 -30.47 -57.87
N GLY A 173 -9.78 -31.05 -56.75
CA GLY A 173 -10.10 -32.43 -56.34
C GLY A 173 -8.94 -33.41 -56.48
N SER A 174 -7.93 -33.11 -57.29
CA SER A 174 -6.87 -34.08 -57.60
C SER A 174 -5.94 -34.41 -56.42
N ALA A 175 -5.88 -33.56 -55.39
CA ALA A 175 -5.11 -33.86 -54.18
C ALA A 175 -5.87 -34.70 -53.14
N ASP A 176 -7.13 -35.05 -53.39
CA ASP A 176 -7.94 -35.82 -52.43
C ASP A 176 -7.38 -37.24 -52.24
N PRO A 177 -6.93 -37.61 -51.01
CA PRO A 177 -6.47 -38.97 -50.72
C PRO A 177 -7.52 -40.05 -51.00
N ALA A 178 -8.82 -39.72 -50.99
CA ALA A 178 -9.88 -40.65 -51.31
C ALA A 178 -9.93 -41.03 -52.81
N LEU A 179 -9.33 -40.23 -53.69
CA LEU A 179 -9.33 -40.44 -55.15
C LEU A 179 -8.12 -41.21 -55.67
N VAL A 180 -7.21 -41.66 -54.80
CA VAL A 180 -6.01 -42.43 -55.19
C VAL A 180 -6.36 -43.65 -56.06
N ALA A 181 -7.44 -44.37 -55.74
CA ALA A 181 -7.86 -45.53 -56.53
C ALA A 181 -8.35 -45.14 -57.95
N VAL A 182 -9.04 -44.00 -58.07
CA VAL A 182 -9.53 -43.48 -59.36
C VAL A 182 -8.36 -43.01 -60.22
N GLN A 183 -7.37 -42.35 -59.62
CA GLN A 183 -6.16 -41.91 -60.32
C GLN A 183 -5.28 -43.09 -60.75
N ALA A 184 -5.22 -44.14 -59.93
CA ALA A 184 -4.53 -45.38 -60.28
C ALA A 184 -5.20 -46.09 -61.48
N ASP A 185 -6.53 -46.11 -61.52
CA ASP A 185 -7.30 -46.67 -62.64
C ASP A 185 -7.08 -45.87 -63.93
N LEU A 186 -7.13 -44.54 -63.87
CA LEU A 186 -6.81 -43.66 -65.01
C LEU A 186 -5.38 -43.93 -65.54
N THR A 187 -4.41 -44.06 -64.62
CA THR A 187 -3.01 -44.35 -64.98
C THR A 187 -2.87 -45.73 -65.64
N ALA A 188 -3.59 -46.74 -65.14
CA ALA A 188 -3.57 -48.08 -65.69
C ALA A 188 -4.17 -48.12 -67.10
N THR A 189 -5.30 -47.44 -67.31
CA THR A 189 -5.98 -47.37 -68.61
C THR A 189 -5.17 -46.57 -69.64
N GLN A 190 -4.50 -45.50 -69.20
CA GLN A 190 -3.54 -44.76 -70.03
C GLN A 190 -2.40 -45.67 -70.50
N ALA A 191 -1.81 -46.45 -69.59
CA ALA A 191 -0.76 -47.40 -69.94
C ALA A 191 -1.24 -48.50 -70.91
N ALA A 192 -2.49 -48.96 -70.78
CA ALA A 192 -3.09 -49.93 -71.69
C ALA A 192 -3.29 -49.35 -73.11
N TYR A 193 -3.77 -48.10 -73.21
CA TYR A 193 -3.87 -47.37 -74.47
C TYR A 193 -2.49 -47.17 -75.14
N ASP A 194 -1.50 -46.73 -74.37
CA ASP A 194 -0.14 -46.51 -74.88
C ASP A 194 0.51 -47.81 -75.39
N ALA A 195 0.28 -48.94 -74.68
CA ALA A 195 0.70 -50.25 -75.11
C ALA A 195 0.01 -50.69 -76.41
N ALA A 196 -1.31 -50.51 -76.51
CA ALA A 196 -2.07 -50.83 -77.72
C ALA A 196 -1.59 -50.01 -78.94
N LEU A 197 -1.28 -48.73 -78.73
CA LEU A 197 -0.77 -47.83 -79.76
C LEU A 197 0.66 -48.21 -80.19
N ALA A 198 1.51 -48.63 -79.25
CA ALA A 198 2.85 -49.13 -79.57
C ALA A 198 2.78 -50.40 -80.43
N THR A 199 1.88 -51.35 -80.10
CA THR A 199 1.65 -52.55 -80.92
C THR A 199 1.11 -52.20 -82.30
N GLN A 200 0.19 -51.24 -82.41
CA GLN A 200 -0.31 -50.76 -83.71
C GLN A 200 0.83 -50.26 -84.59
N ARG A 201 1.71 -49.42 -84.05
CA ARG A 201 2.87 -48.87 -84.78
C ARG A 201 3.84 -49.97 -85.21
N ASP A 202 4.08 -50.99 -84.39
CA ASP A 202 4.93 -52.13 -84.76
C ASP A 202 4.32 -52.95 -85.92
N LEU A 203 3.02 -53.22 -85.87
CA LEU A 203 2.32 -53.95 -86.93
C LEU A 203 2.26 -53.16 -88.24
N GLU A 204 2.02 -51.85 -88.17
CA GLU A 204 2.08 -50.95 -89.33
C GLU A 204 3.48 -50.90 -89.93
N ALA A 205 4.53 -50.80 -89.10
CA ALA A 205 5.92 -50.82 -89.55
C ALA A 205 6.27 -52.15 -90.23
N ARG A 206 5.79 -53.29 -89.70
CA ARG A 206 5.96 -54.61 -90.33
C ARG A 206 5.24 -54.67 -91.68
N ALA A 207 4.00 -54.22 -91.77
CA ALA A 207 3.26 -54.20 -93.02
C ALA A 207 3.94 -53.30 -94.07
N GLN A 208 4.44 -52.13 -93.66
CA GLN A 208 5.19 -51.22 -94.53
C GLN A 208 6.50 -51.86 -95.00
N CYS A 209 7.21 -52.53 -94.11
CA CYS A 209 8.47 -53.18 -94.40
C CYS A 209 8.33 -54.38 -95.37
N GLU A 210 7.28 -55.20 -95.24
CA GLU A 210 6.93 -56.25 -96.22
C GLU A 210 6.56 -55.64 -97.58
N LEU A 211 5.81 -54.52 -97.59
CA LEU A 211 5.46 -53.81 -98.83
C LEU A 211 6.71 -53.33 -99.57
N ASP A 212 7.68 -52.80 -98.83
CA ASP A 212 8.94 -52.28 -99.37
C ASP A 212 9.97 -53.40 -99.68
N GLY A 213 9.69 -54.66 -99.28
CA GLY A 213 10.60 -55.80 -99.45
C GLY A 213 11.84 -55.74 -98.55
N THR A 214 11.80 -54.97 -97.47
CA THR A 214 12.96 -54.70 -96.59
C THR A 214 13.05 -55.65 -95.38
N CYS A 215 12.07 -56.54 -95.21
CA CYS A 215 12.06 -57.64 -94.25
C CYS A 215 11.27 -58.84 -94.79
N GLY A 216 11.17 -59.89 -93.99
CA GLY A 216 10.35 -61.07 -94.28
C GLY A 216 10.80 -61.81 -95.53
N THR A 217 9.93 -61.81 -96.55
CA THR A 217 10.14 -62.51 -97.82
C THR A 217 11.27 -61.90 -98.67
N GLY A 218 11.59 -60.61 -98.47
CA GLY A 218 12.57 -59.87 -99.26
C GLY A 218 12.07 -59.42 -100.64
N ASP A 219 10.82 -59.72 -100.98
CA ASP A 219 10.18 -59.36 -102.26
C ASP A 219 9.20 -58.20 -102.03
N ALA A 220 9.44 -57.07 -102.68
CA ALA A 220 8.55 -55.91 -102.56
C ALA A 220 7.20 -56.15 -103.26
N GLY A 221 6.10 -55.79 -102.57
CA GLY A 221 4.76 -55.80 -103.16
C GLY A 221 3.66 -56.29 -102.20
N THR A 222 2.47 -56.53 -102.78
CA THR A 222 1.25 -56.85 -102.02
C THR A 222 0.99 -58.36 -101.95
N GLY A 223 2.01 -59.15 -101.64
CA GLY A 223 1.92 -60.61 -101.50
C GLY A 223 1.15 -61.07 -100.24
N GLU A 224 1.07 -62.38 -100.02
CA GLU A 224 0.34 -62.96 -98.88
C GLU A 224 0.89 -62.47 -97.52
N ALA A 225 2.21 -62.36 -97.38
CA ALA A 225 2.86 -61.85 -96.17
C ALA A 225 2.44 -60.39 -95.85
N TYR A 226 2.41 -59.52 -96.86
CA TYR A 226 1.91 -58.15 -96.72
C TYR A 226 0.42 -58.13 -96.31
N LEU A 227 -0.42 -58.93 -96.96
CA LEU A 227 -1.87 -58.97 -96.65
C LEU A 227 -2.13 -59.46 -95.22
N GLN A 228 -1.38 -60.44 -94.73
CA GLN A 228 -1.49 -60.91 -93.34
C GLN A 228 -1.00 -59.85 -92.34
N ALA A 229 0.13 -59.20 -92.61
CA ALA A 229 0.64 -58.11 -91.76
C ALA A 229 -0.32 -56.92 -91.73
N ARG A 230 -0.91 -56.58 -92.87
CA ARG A 230 -1.93 -55.53 -92.99
C ARG A 230 -3.20 -55.90 -92.24
N ALA A 231 -3.70 -57.13 -92.39
CA ALA A 231 -4.87 -57.62 -91.65
C ALA A 231 -4.63 -57.62 -90.13
N ALA A 232 -3.41 -57.93 -89.67
CA ALA A 232 -3.05 -57.84 -88.25
C ALA A 232 -3.05 -56.38 -87.75
N ALA A 233 -2.51 -55.44 -88.53
CA ALA A 233 -2.53 -54.02 -88.21
C ALA A 233 -3.97 -53.44 -88.22
N ASP A 234 -4.80 -53.85 -89.18
CA ASP A 234 -6.20 -53.42 -89.27
C ASP A 234 -7.04 -54.02 -88.10
N ALA A 235 -6.74 -55.25 -87.67
CA ALA A 235 -7.36 -55.86 -86.48
C ALA A 235 -6.95 -55.14 -85.18
N GLN A 236 -5.67 -54.76 -85.06
CA GLN A 236 -5.17 -54.03 -83.90
C GLN A 236 -5.75 -52.60 -83.81
N ALA A 237 -6.15 -51.99 -84.93
CA ALA A 237 -6.83 -50.70 -84.91
C ALA A 237 -8.14 -50.74 -84.10
N GLY A 238 -8.85 -51.88 -84.10
CA GLY A 238 -10.03 -52.10 -83.25
C GLY A 238 -9.68 -52.15 -81.75
N VAL A 239 -8.53 -52.72 -81.39
CA VAL A 239 -8.04 -52.76 -80.01
C VAL A 239 -7.66 -51.36 -79.53
N VAL A 240 -6.98 -50.57 -80.37
CA VAL A 240 -6.66 -49.17 -80.06
C VAL A 240 -7.93 -48.33 -79.88
N ALA A 241 -8.95 -48.53 -80.72
CA ALA A 241 -10.22 -47.84 -80.58
C ALA A 241 -10.93 -48.20 -79.27
N SER A 242 -10.92 -49.47 -78.86
CA SER A 242 -11.47 -49.93 -77.57
C SER A 242 -10.70 -49.34 -76.39
N ALA A 243 -9.37 -49.43 -76.39
CA ALA A 243 -8.53 -48.89 -75.33
C ALA A 243 -8.64 -47.36 -75.23
N ARG A 244 -8.88 -46.67 -76.36
CA ARG A 244 -9.15 -45.23 -76.37
C ARG A 244 -10.50 -44.90 -75.73
N ALA A 245 -11.54 -45.66 -76.05
CA ALA A 245 -12.86 -45.47 -75.43
C ALA A 245 -12.79 -45.72 -73.91
N GLU A 246 -12.09 -46.76 -73.46
CA GLU A 246 -11.85 -47.02 -72.03
C GLU A 246 -11.08 -45.88 -71.36
N LEU A 247 -10.06 -45.31 -72.02
CA LEU A 247 -9.31 -44.16 -71.51
C LEU A 247 -10.18 -42.90 -71.42
N ASP A 248 -10.98 -42.63 -72.44
CA ASP A 248 -11.89 -41.48 -72.44
C ASP A 248 -12.94 -41.63 -71.30
N ASP A 249 -13.52 -42.83 -71.13
CA ASP A 249 -14.44 -43.14 -70.01
C ASP A 249 -13.78 -42.99 -68.63
N ALA A 250 -12.55 -43.48 -68.47
CA ALA A 250 -11.78 -43.35 -67.23
C ALA A 250 -11.41 -41.88 -66.94
N THR A 251 -11.13 -41.10 -67.98
CA THR A 251 -10.83 -39.66 -67.87
C THR A 251 -12.06 -38.89 -67.42
N ASP A 252 -13.23 -39.15 -68.02
CA ASP A 252 -14.49 -38.53 -67.64
C ASP A 252 -14.92 -38.92 -66.21
N ALA A 253 -14.72 -40.19 -65.84
CA ALA A 253 -14.97 -40.67 -64.49
C ALA A 253 -14.08 -39.98 -63.44
N ALA A 254 -12.78 -39.83 -63.74
CA ALA A 254 -11.82 -39.13 -62.89
C ALA A 254 -12.18 -37.65 -62.75
N ALA A 255 -12.40 -36.93 -63.85
CA ALA A 255 -12.79 -35.52 -63.83
C ALA A 255 -14.11 -35.29 -63.06
N GLY A 256 -15.08 -36.18 -63.23
CA GLY A 256 -16.34 -36.14 -62.48
C GLY A 256 -16.17 -36.43 -60.98
N ALA A 257 -15.24 -37.31 -60.61
CA ALA A 257 -14.93 -37.61 -59.21
C ALA A 257 -14.16 -36.46 -58.53
N GLU A 258 -13.18 -35.88 -59.21
CA GLU A 258 -12.42 -34.72 -58.77
C GLU A 258 -13.34 -33.51 -58.56
N ALA A 259 -14.21 -33.19 -59.52
CA ALA A 259 -15.17 -32.11 -59.38
C ALA A 259 -16.11 -32.28 -58.17
N ARG A 260 -16.63 -33.50 -57.96
CA ARG A 260 -17.48 -33.80 -56.78
C ARG A 260 -16.71 -33.69 -55.47
N SER A 261 -15.45 -34.14 -55.44
CA SER A 261 -14.59 -34.02 -54.26
C SER A 261 -14.33 -32.55 -53.94
N ALA A 262 -13.97 -31.74 -54.95
CA ALA A 262 -13.75 -30.31 -54.79
C ALA A 262 -14.98 -29.57 -54.26
N ASP A 263 -16.19 -29.89 -54.77
CA ASP A 263 -17.44 -29.30 -54.30
C ASP A 263 -17.74 -29.65 -52.83
N LEU A 264 -17.52 -30.90 -52.43
CA LEU A 264 -17.70 -31.35 -51.05
C LEU A 264 -16.68 -30.70 -50.12
N ALA A 265 -15.41 -30.64 -50.52
CA ALA A 265 -14.35 -29.99 -49.77
C ALA A 265 -14.61 -28.48 -49.63
N ALA A 266 -15.09 -27.80 -50.68
CA ALA A 266 -15.44 -26.38 -50.62
C ALA A 266 -16.60 -26.11 -49.63
N ALA A 267 -17.60 -26.98 -49.59
CA ALA A 267 -18.72 -26.85 -48.65
C ALA A 267 -18.28 -27.10 -47.19
N ALA A 268 -17.44 -28.12 -46.95
CA ALA A 268 -16.89 -28.42 -45.64
C ALA A 268 -15.95 -27.30 -45.17
N LEU A 269 -15.06 -26.83 -46.04
CA LEU A 269 -14.09 -25.77 -45.78
C LEU A 269 -14.75 -24.50 -45.25
N ALA A 270 -15.89 -24.10 -45.82
CA ALA A 270 -16.60 -22.90 -45.37
C ALA A 270 -17.05 -23.02 -43.90
N THR A 271 -17.47 -24.21 -43.46
CA THR A 271 -17.93 -24.46 -42.09
C THR A 271 -16.75 -24.60 -41.14
N ASP A 272 -15.77 -25.40 -41.53
CA ASP A 272 -14.64 -25.76 -40.68
C ASP A 272 -13.66 -24.60 -40.50
N SER A 273 -13.44 -23.80 -41.55
CA SER A 273 -12.63 -22.58 -41.44
C SER A 273 -13.29 -21.51 -40.56
N ALA A 274 -14.63 -21.41 -40.57
CA ALA A 274 -15.36 -20.50 -39.69
C ALA A 274 -15.25 -20.93 -38.22
N GLU A 275 -15.34 -22.23 -37.95
CA GLU A 275 -15.16 -22.77 -36.60
C GLU A 275 -13.71 -22.62 -36.11
N LEU A 276 -12.73 -22.89 -36.98
CA LEU A 276 -11.31 -22.69 -36.70
C LEU A 276 -11.02 -21.22 -36.36
N ALA A 277 -11.58 -20.29 -37.14
CA ALA A 277 -11.43 -18.86 -36.89
C ALA A 277 -12.07 -18.45 -35.55
N ARG A 278 -13.25 -18.99 -35.22
CA ARG A 278 -13.94 -18.73 -33.96
C ARG A 278 -13.13 -19.22 -32.76
N LEU A 279 -12.63 -20.45 -32.80
CA LEU A 279 -11.84 -21.04 -31.71
C LEU A 279 -10.49 -20.33 -31.55
N THR A 280 -9.82 -20.01 -32.65
CA THR A 280 -8.54 -19.28 -32.62
C THR A 280 -8.73 -17.88 -32.03
N ALA A 281 -9.77 -17.16 -32.44
CA ALA A 281 -10.08 -15.84 -31.89
C ALA A 281 -10.41 -15.88 -30.39
N GLU A 282 -11.06 -16.95 -29.91
CA GLU A 282 -11.32 -17.12 -28.48
C GLU A 282 -10.04 -17.44 -27.69
N LEU A 283 -9.15 -18.27 -28.25
CA LEU A 283 -7.84 -18.54 -27.67
C LEU A 283 -7.00 -17.26 -27.58
N ASP A 284 -6.92 -16.49 -28.65
CA ASP A 284 -6.22 -15.21 -28.69
C ASP A 284 -6.80 -14.21 -27.66
N ARG A 285 -8.13 -14.18 -27.51
CA ARG A 285 -8.80 -13.33 -26.52
C ARG A 285 -8.44 -13.74 -25.08
N LEU A 286 -8.43 -15.03 -24.79
CA LEU A 286 -8.06 -15.56 -23.47
C LEU A 286 -6.60 -15.29 -23.16
N GLN A 287 -5.71 -15.54 -24.13
CA GLN A 287 -4.28 -15.26 -24.00
C GLN A 287 -4.03 -13.77 -23.77
N ALA A 288 -4.63 -12.88 -24.57
CA ALA A 288 -4.46 -11.44 -24.40
C ALA A 288 -5.00 -10.93 -23.05
N ALA A 289 -6.10 -11.49 -22.56
CA ALA A 289 -6.63 -11.15 -21.23
C ALA A 289 -5.70 -11.60 -20.10
N PHE A 290 -5.10 -12.79 -20.23
CA PHE A 290 -4.10 -13.28 -19.30
C PHE A 290 -2.84 -12.42 -19.33
N ASP A 291 -2.28 -12.15 -20.52
CA ASP A 291 -1.06 -11.37 -20.70
C ASP A 291 -1.21 -9.97 -20.10
N SER A 292 -2.33 -9.29 -20.36
CA SER A 292 -2.64 -7.99 -19.75
C SER A 292 -2.67 -8.04 -18.21
N THR A 293 -3.13 -9.16 -17.64
CA THR A 293 -3.18 -9.34 -16.18
C THR A 293 -1.79 -9.67 -15.63
N ASN A 294 -1.04 -10.51 -16.33
CA ASN A 294 0.30 -10.96 -15.95
C ASN A 294 1.33 -9.82 -15.99
N GLU A 295 1.29 -8.99 -17.04
CA GLU A 295 2.09 -7.77 -17.15
C GLU A 295 1.68 -6.70 -16.12
N GLY A 296 0.37 -6.54 -15.91
CA GLY A 296 -0.18 -5.57 -14.95
C GLY A 296 0.06 -5.93 -13.47
N SER A 297 0.45 -7.17 -13.16
CA SER A 297 0.65 -7.67 -11.79
C SER A 297 1.99 -7.29 -11.16
N GLY A 298 2.77 -6.39 -11.76
CA GLY A 298 4.10 -5.92 -11.32
C GLY A 298 4.17 -5.15 -9.98
N GLY A 299 3.20 -5.34 -9.09
CA GLY A 299 3.13 -4.70 -7.78
C GLY A 299 4.21 -5.15 -6.78
N ILE A 300 4.18 -4.58 -5.58
CA ILE A 300 5.17 -4.85 -4.53
C ILE A 300 5.21 -6.32 -4.11
N LEU A 301 4.09 -7.04 -4.17
CA LEU A 301 4.02 -8.45 -3.81
C LEU A 301 4.82 -9.32 -4.79
N LEU A 302 4.67 -9.10 -6.10
CA LEU A 302 5.45 -9.82 -7.10
C LEU A 302 6.95 -9.55 -6.96
N ARG A 303 7.32 -8.31 -6.62
CA ARG A 303 8.71 -7.94 -6.32
C ARG A 303 9.27 -8.64 -5.07
N LEU A 304 8.44 -8.80 -4.03
CA LEU A 304 8.82 -9.55 -2.83
C LEU A 304 8.99 -11.03 -3.13
N GLU A 305 8.08 -11.63 -3.90
CA GLU A 305 8.15 -13.02 -4.34
C GLU A 305 9.39 -13.28 -5.22
N ALA A 306 9.64 -12.40 -6.18
CA ALA A 306 10.85 -12.44 -7.02
C ALA A 306 12.13 -12.34 -6.19
N LEU A 307 12.21 -11.41 -5.23
CA LEU A 307 13.35 -11.30 -4.33
C LEU A 307 13.54 -12.56 -3.47
N ASP A 308 12.45 -13.17 -3.01
CA ASP A 308 12.50 -14.36 -2.18
C ASP A 308 13.00 -15.57 -2.96
N ARG A 309 12.41 -15.81 -4.13
CA ARG A 309 12.82 -16.85 -5.07
C ARG A 309 14.28 -16.69 -5.53
N LEU A 310 14.73 -15.47 -5.80
CA LEU A 310 16.14 -15.18 -6.08
C LEU A 310 17.05 -15.51 -4.89
N SER A 311 16.59 -15.24 -3.67
CA SER A 311 17.34 -15.54 -2.45
C SER A 311 17.47 -17.05 -2.23
N GLU A 312 16.40 -17.82 -2.48
CA GLU A 312 16.41 -19.28 -2.37
C GLU A 312 17.35 -19.94 -3.39
N ARG A 313 17.40 -19.41 -4.62
CA ARG A 313 18.23 -19.95 -5.70
C ARG A 313 19.71 -19.53 -5.61
N ASN A 314 20.01 -18.38 -5.03
CA ASN A 314 21.36 -17.83 -4.98
C ASN A 314 21.80 -17.50 -3.54
N ALA A 315 22.65 -18.35 -2.98
CA ALA A 315 23.18 -18.19 -1.62
C ALA A 315 23.93 -16.85 -1.41
N THR A 316 24.58 -16.31 -2.44
CA THR A 316 25.26 -15.01 -2.37
C THR A 316 24.25 -13.87 -2.24
N LEU A 317 23.15 -13.94 -2.99
CA LEU A 317 22.07 -12.95 -2.91
C LEU A 317 21.35 -13.05 -1.57
N ALA A 318 21.07 -14.25 -1.07
CA ALA A 318 20.53 -14.44 0.28
C ALA A 318 21.43 -13.85 1.37
N ALA A 319 22.74 -14.11 1.29
CA ALA A 319 23.71 -13.53 2.21
C ALA A 319 23.73 -12.00 2.11
N ALA A 320 23.66 -11.44 0.90
CA ALA A 320 23.62 -9.99 0.69
C ALA A 320 22.33 -9.35 1.23
N LYS A 321 21.15 -9.97 0.98
CA LYS A 321 19.85 -9.58 1.58
C LYS A 321 19.94 -9.57 3.11
N PHE A 322 20.50 -10.62 3.70
CA PHE A 322 20.69 -10.71 5.15
C PHE A 322 21.66 -9.64 5.67
N MET A 323 22.80 -9.43 5.01
CA MET A 323 23.78 -8.41 5.40
C MET A 323 23.21 -6.99 5.31
N LEU A 324 22.43 -6.67 4.28
CA LEU A 324 21.76 -5.37 4.15
C LEU A 324 20.69 -5.17 5.22
N SER A 325 19.89 -6.19 5.50
CA SER A 325 18.92 -6.15 6.61
C SER A 325 19.62 -5.91 7.94
N LEU A 326 20.71 -6.65 8.21
CA LEU A 326 21.54 -6.47 9.40
C LEU A 326 22.17 -5.08 9.47
N LEU A 327 22.61 -4.52 8.34
CA LEU A 327 23.16 -3.17 8.27
C LEU A 327 22.13 -2.12 8.69
N PHE A 328 20.93 -2.15 8.11
CA PHE A 328 19.87 -1.20 8.46
C PHE A 328 19.41 -1.38 9.91
N MET A 329 19.31 -2.62 10.37
CA MET A 329 19.02 -2.94 11.77
C MET A 329 20.09 -2.38 12.72
N CYS A 330 21.37 -2.49 12.37
CA CYS A 330 22.46 -1.88 13.13
C CYS A 330 22.35 -0.36 13.19
N VAL A 331 21.97 0.28 12.07
CA VAL A 331 21.78 1.74 11.99
C VAL A 331 20.64 2.19 12.91
N GLU A 332 19.52 1.47 12.93
CA GLU A 332 18.37 1.76 13.79
C GLU A 332 18.64 1.53 15.29
N ILE A 333 19.52 0.58 15.63
CA ILE A 333 19.94 0.33 17.02
C ILE A 333 20.99 1.36 17.49
N LEU A 334 21.66 2.06 16.57
CA LEU A 334 22.78 2.94 16.86
C LEU A 334 22.48 4.07 17.88
N PRO A 335 21.31 4.75 17.88
CA PRO A 335 20.97 5.72 18.92
C PRO A 335 20.96 5.11 20.33
N VAL A 336 20.42 3.89 20.45
CA VAL A 336 20.29 3.15 21.71
C VAL A 336 21.65 2.66 22.16
N LEU A 337 22.40 2.04 21.25
CA LEU A 337 23.75 1.57 21.50
C LEU A 337 24.65 2.69 22.01
N MET A 338 24.59 3.86 21.36
CA MET A 338 25.35 5.02 21.78
C MET A 338 24.93 5.47 23.17
N LYS A 339 23.61 5.60 23.45
CA LYS A 339 23.13 6.01 24.77
C LYS A 339 23.54 5.02 25.88
N VAL A 340 23.47 3.72 25.60
CA VAL A 340 23.93 2.67 26.52
C VAL A 340 25.42 2.84 26.78
N LEU A 341 26.27 2.88 25.75
CA LEU A 341 27.72 3.07 25.88
C LEU A 341 28.07 4.34 26.68
N LEU A 342 27.31 5.41 26.46
CA LEU A 342 27.46 6.68 27.15
C LEU A 342 27.08 6.64 28.63
N ASN A 343 26.17 5.73 29.03
CA ASN A 343 25.81 5.47 30.42
C ASN A 343 26.72 4.43 31.11
N PHE A 344 27.53 3.68 30.35
CA PHE A 344 28.56 2.78 30.90
C PHE A 344 29.78 3.54 31.45
N GLY A 345 30.04 4.76 30.97
CA GLY A 345 31.12 5.61 31.44
C GLY A 345 30.78 6.38 32.74
N PRO A 346 31.79 6.95 33.43
CA PRO A 346 31.55 7.81 34.58
C PRO A 346 30.74 9.06 34.19
N PRO A 347 29.93 9.62 35.11
CA PRO A 347 29.09 10.77 34.81
C PRO A 347 29.95 11.96 34.40
N THR A 348 29.61 12.52 33.24
CA THR A 348 30.34 13.64 32.65
C THR A 348 30.08 14.94 33.42
N ALA A 349 30.90 15.97 33.16
CA ALA A 349 30.65 17.31 33.72
C ALA A 349 29.25 17.83 33.37
N TYR A 350 28.76 17.51 32.16
CA TYR A 350 27.39 17.85 31.75
C TYR A 350 26.35 17.12 32.59
N ASP A 351 26.50 15.80 32.81
CA ASP A 351 25.52 15.01 33.57
C ASP A 351 25.44 15.47 35.04
N ARG A 352 26.57 15.85 35.63
CA ARG A 352 26.62 16.40 37.00
C ARG A 352 25.95 17.78 37.09
N LEU A 353 26.22 18.66 36.11
CA LEU A 353 25.58 19.98 36.05
C LEU A 353 24.07 19.86 35.82
N ALA A 354 23.64 18.91 34.98
CA ALA A 354 22.22 18.60 34.77
C ALA A 354 21.55 18.14 36.07
N ALA A 355 22.17 17.20 36.80
CA ALA A 355 21.64 16.72 38.06
C ALA A 355 21.56 17.83 39.13
N LEU A 356 22.59 18.68 39.24
CA LEU A 356 22.59 19.83 40.16
C LEU A 356 21.52 20.86 39.81
N ARG A 357 21.28 21.09 38.52
CA ARG A 357 20.25 22.02 38.08
C ARG A 357 18.85 21.47 38.37
N ASP A 358 18.63 20.20 38.05
CA ASP A 358 17.36 19.52 38.30
C ASP A 358 17.05 19.46 39.81
N SER A 359 18.05 19.21 40.68
CA SER A 359 17.85 19.25 42.13
C SER A 359 17.57 20.67 42.64
N GLY A 360 18.30 21.68 42.15
CA GLY A 360 18.08 23.07 42.55
C GLY A 360 16.70 23.59 42.15
N ASP A 361 16.19 23.20 40.99
CA ASP A 361 14.83 23.57 40.55
C ASP A 361 13.76 22.93 41.45
N VAL A 362 13.99 21.69 41.91
CA VAL A 362 13.12 21.02 42.91
C VAL A 362 13.17 21.74 44.25
N ASP A 363 14.36 22.06 44.76
CA ASP A 363 14.53 22.76 46.04
C ASP A 363 13.82 24.13 46.04
N ILE A 364 13.91 24.87 44.92
CA ILE A 364 13.22 26.15 44.76
C ILE A 364 11.70 25.97 44.83
N GLU A 365 11.15 24.95 44.16
CA GLU A 365 9.71 24.71 44.21
C GLU A 365 9.22 24.19 45.56
N GLU A 366 10.03 23.38 46.25
CA GLU A 366 9.73 22.97 47.62
C GLU A 366 9.64 24.18 48.57
N LEU A 367 10.59 25.12 48.46
CA LEU A 367 10.56 26.38 49.22
C LEU A 367 9.33 27.24 48.88
N GLN A 368 8.97 27.34 47.61
CA GLN A 368 7.76 28.04 47.19
C GLN A 368 6.49 27.37 47.74
N GLN A 369 6.44 26.04 47.72
CA GLN A 369 5.30 25.30 48.26
C GLN A 369 5.18 25.48 49.77
N GLN A 370 6.29 25.44 50.51
CA GLN A 370 6.32 25.72 51.95
C GLN A 370 5.84 27.15 52.24
N SER A 371 6.30 28.14 51.48
CA SER A 371 5.84 29.53 51.62
C SER A 371 4.34 29.67 51.32
N ARG A 372 3.81 28.98 50.31
CA ARG A 372 2.36 28.98 50.02
C ARG A 372 1.55 28.33 51.14
N ARG A 373 2.06 27.26 51.74
CA ARG A 373 1.41 26.59 52.89
C ARG A 373 1.39 27.50 54.11
N SER A 374 2.52 28.11 54.48
CA SER A 374 2.58 28.99 55.66
C SER A 374 1.69 30.23 55.50
N VAL A 375 1.59 30.79 54.29
CA VAL A 375 0.65 31.90 54.02
C VAL A 375 -0.81 31.45 54.09
N ALA A 376 -1.12 30.22 53.66
CA ALA A 376 -2.48 29.67 53.76
C ALA A 376 -2.86 29.42 55.23
N GLU A 377 -1.98 28.80 56.01
CA GLU A 377 -2.16 28.58 57.46
C GLU A 377 -2.37 29.90 58.20
N ALA A 378 -1.54 30.91 57.95
CA ALA A 378 -1.70 32.23 58.55
C ALA A 378 -3.03 32.90 58.17
N LYS A 379 -3.53 32.70 56.94
CA LYS A 379 -4.85 33.20 56.53
C LYS A 379 -5.98 32.46 57.24
N GLU A 380 -5.88 31.16 57.40
CA GLU A 380 -6.87 30.36 58.14
C GLU A 380 -6.90 30.77 59.62
N GLU A 381 -5.74 30.95 60.26
CA GLU A 381 -5.65 31.47 61.62
C GLU A 381 -6.31 32.85 61.75
N LEU A 382 -6.07 33.76 60.79
CA LEU A 382 -6.73 35.07 60.76
C LEU A 382 -8.25 34.96 60.61
N LEU A 383 -8.75 34.02 59.78
CA LEU A 383 -10.18 33.78 59.64
C LEU A 383 -10.79 33.20 60.94
N VAL A 384 -10.10 32.28 61.60
CA VAL A 384 -10.52 31.72 62.89
C VAL A 384 -10.56 32.81 63.96
N MET A 385 -9.51 33.65 64.05
CA MET A 385 -9.48 34.79 64.97
C MET A 385 -10.62 35.78 64.71
N ALA A 386 -10.89 36.10 63.43
CA ALA A 386 -11.98 37.00 63.05
C ALA A 386 -13.37 36.43 63.43
N GLU A 387 -13.59 35.13 63.25
CA GLU A 387 -14.85 34.48 63.67
C GLU A 387 -14.96 34.35 65.19
N GLN A 388 -13.86 34.07 65.90
CA GLN A 388 -13.85 34.10 67.37
C GLN A 388 -14.21 35.50 67.91
N GLU A 389 -13.62 36.56 67.35
CA GLU A 389 -13.93 37.93 67.76
C GLU A 389 -15.41 38.28 67.51
N ARG A 390 -15.98 37.80 66.40
CA ARG A 390 -17.41 37.91 66.09
C ARG A 390 -18.28 37.23 67.16
N LEU A 391 -17.95 35.99 67.52
CA LEU A 391 -18.67 35.23 68.54
C LEU A 391 -18.57 35.90 69.91
N ASP A 392 -17.40 36.45 70.26
CA ASP A 392 -17.22 37.13 71.54
C ASP A 392 -17.99 38.44 71.61
N ARG A 393 -18.07 39.21 70.51
CA ARG A 393 -18.97 40.37 70.42
C ARG A 393 -20.44 39.97 70.58
N GLN A 394 -20.87 38.86 69.99
CA GLN A 394 -22.23 38.33 70.17
C GLN A 394 -22.49 37.93 71.63
N LYS A 395 -21.57 37.20 72.27
CA LYS A 395 -21.67 36.84 73.69
C LYS A 395 -21.72 38.07 74.59
N ALA A 396 -20.91 39.10 74.31
CA ALA A 396 -20.93 40.36 75.04
C ALA A 396 -22.29 41.06 74.89
N ALA A 397 -22.84 41.14 73.67
CA ALA A 397 -24.16 41.70 73.43
C ALA A 397 -25.28 40.93 74.14
N ILE A 398 -25.21 39.59 74.17
CA ILE A 398 -26.15 38.74 74.92
C ILE A 398 -26.04 39.03 76.43
N ARG A 399 -24.82 39.13 76.98
CA ARG A 399 -24.61 39.49 78.39
C ARG A 399 -25.21 40.86 78.73
N VAL A 400 -25.00 41.87 77.88
CA VAL A 400 -25.58 43.21 78.07
C VAL A 400 -27.11 43.14 78.04
N ARG A 401 -27.72 42.40 77.08
CA ARG A 401 -29.17 42.19 77.05
C ARG A 401 -29.70 41.51 78.31
N ARG A 402 -28.99 40.50 78.81
CA ARG A 402 -29.37 39.78 80.03
C ARG A 402 -29.31 40.69 81.26
N LEU A 403 -28.26 41.51 81.37
CA LEU A 403 -28.14 42.49 82.45
C LEU A 403 -29.22 43.57 82.37
N ALA A 404 -29.54 44.06 81.16
CA ALA A 404 -30.63 45.01 80.95
C ALA A 404 -32.01 44.42 81.30
N ALA A 405 -32.25 43.15 80.96
CA ALA A 405 -33.49 42.45 81.34
C ALA A 405 -33.63 42.30 82.87
N LEU A 406 -32.54 41.94 83.56
CA LEU A 406 -32.52 41.89 85.04
C LEU A 406 -32.73 43.27 85.66
N ALA A 407 -32.17 44.33 85.08
CA ALA A 407 -32.39 45.70 85.54
C ALA A 407 -33.85 46.14 85.31
N GLN A 408 -34.47 45.75 84.20
CA GLN A 408 -35.88 46.01 83.95
C GLN A 408 -36.79 45.26 84.92
N GLU A 409 -36.50 43.98 85.22
CA GLU A 409 -37.22 43.24 86.26
C GLU A 409 -37.12 43.92 87.63
N GLN A 410 -35.99 44.56 87.95
CA GLN A 410 -35.85 45.34 89.19
C GLN A 410 -36.69 46.62 89.17
N ILE A 411 -36.69 47.36 88.06
CA ILE A 411 -37.51 48.56 87.89
C ILE A 411 -39.00 48.20 87.98
N ASP A 412 -39.42 47.14 87.29
CA ASP A 412 -40.81 46.66 87.30
C ASP A 412 -41.24 46.18 88.71
N ALA A 413 -40.33 45.56 89.46
CA ALA A 413 -40.57 45.19 90.86
C ALA A 413 -40.68 46.41 91.80
N GLU A 414 -39.91 47.47 91.54
CA GLU A 414 -39.96 48.73 92.30
C GLU A 414 -41.22 49.55 91.96
N GLU A 415 -41.67 49.49 90.70
CA GLU A 415 -42.90 50.16 90.23
C GLU A 415 -44.17 49.42 90.70
N ALA A 416 -44.13 48.09 90.79
CA ALA A 416 -45.20 47.28 91.40
C ALA A 416 -45.34 47.48 92.93
N ALA A 417 -44.32 48.06 93.60
CA ALA A 417 -44.34 48.39 95.02
C ALA A 417 -44.91 49.80 95.33
N ARG A 418 -45.35 50.56 94.32
CA ARG A 418 -46.01 51.87 94.52
C ARG A 418 -47.52 51.71 94.79
N PRO A 419 -48.04 52.18 95.95
CA PRO A 419 -49.48 52.14 96.23
C PRO A 419 -50.27 53.16 95.41
N VAL A 420 -51.41 52.72 94.84
CA VAL A 420 -52.43 53.54 94.16
C VAL A 420 -53.26 54.32 95.19
N PRO A 421 -53.61 55.62 94.99
CA PRO A 421 -54.11 56.52 96.04
C PRO A 421 -55.66 56.61 96.15
N GLN A 422 -56.17 56.87 97.36
CA GLN A 422 -57.57 57.28 97.63
C GLN A 422 -57.72 58.83 97.69
N PRO A 423 -58.90 59.40 97.37
CA PRO A 423 -59.05 60.85 97.13
C PRO A 423 -59.54 61.70 98.33
N ALA A 424 -58.86 62.85 98.51
CA ALA A 424 -59.32 64.22 98.87
C ALA A 424 -59.99 64.49 100.25
N PRO A 425 -59.90 65.70 100.86
CA PRO A 425 -60.08 67.01 100.19
C PRO A 425 -59.28 68.20 100.82
N PRO A 426 -59.73 69.47 100.62
CA PRO A 426 -59.11 70.61 99.92
C PRO A 426 -58.02 71.32 100.77
N VAL A 427 -57.20 72.29 100.32
CA VAL A 427 -57.52 73.71 100.03
C VAL A 427 -56.29 74.41 99.40
N ASP A 428 -56.58 75.37 98.51
CA ASP A 428 -55.96 76.69 98.18
C ASP A 428 -54.45 76.93 97.93
N GLU A 429 -54.24 77.62 96.79
CA GLU A 429 -53.38 78.78 96.47
C GLU A 429 -51.95 78.88 97.06
N ALA A 430 -50.93 79.46 96.42
CA ALA A 430 -50.64 80.03 95.12
C ALA A 430 -49.12 80.32 95.18
N GLY A 431 -48.38 80.20 94.08
CA GLY A 431 -46.94 80.47 94.13
C GLY A 431 -46.27 80.29 92.78
N ARG A 432 -46.14 81.41 92.07
CA ARG A 432 -45.80 81.51 90.66
C ARG A 432 -44.39 82.13 90.54
N ILE A 433 -43.68 81.80 89.44
CA ILE A 433 -42.64 82.59 88.74
C ILE A 433 -41.27 82.61 89.48
N TRP A 434 -40.08 82.45 88.90
CA TRP A 434 -39.37 83.08 87.77
C TRP A 434 -38.21 82.14 87.35
N ASP A 435 -38.02 81.82 86.06
CA ASP A 435 -37.22 82.58 85.06
C ASP A 435 -35.75 82.08 85.08
N THR A 436 -34.94 81.92 84.04
CA THR A 436 -34.77 82.42 82.66
C THR A 436 -34.03 81.28 81.93
N GLY A 437 -34.43 80.78 80.75
CA GLY A 437 -34.08 81.34 79.43
C GLY A 437 -32.62 81.04 78.99
N PRO A 438 -32.26 81.09 77.70
CA PRO A 438 -33.12 81.06 76.52
C PRO A 438 -32.62 80.20 75.33
N ILE A 439 -33.62 79.83 74.51
CA ILE A 439 -33.68 79.91 73.03
C ILE A 439 -32.88 78.89 72.20
N ARG A 440 -33.54 77.92 71.52
CA ARG A 440 -34.40 78.00 70.30
C ARG A 440 -33.60 78.27 69.01
N LEU A 441 -33.63 77.35 68.05
CA LEU A 441 -34.43 77.35 66.80
C LEU A 441 -33.40 77.10 65.68
N ALA A 442 -33.66 76.50 64.52
CA ALA A 442 -34.79 75.80 63.94
C ALA A 442 -34.36 75.38 62.54
N ARG A 443 -35.02 74.35 61.99
CA ARG A 443 -35.38 74.16 60.56
C ARG A 443 -34.18 74.10 59.57
N SER A 444 -34.18 73.27 58.54
CA SER A 444 -35.23 72.81 57.63
C SER A 444 -34.59 71.67 56.83
N ALA A 445 -35.24 70.52 56.68
CA ALA A 445 -36.02 70.17 55.48
C ALA A 445 -35.24 70.30 54.16
N ALA A 446 -34.89 69.15 53.54
CA ALA A 446 -35.25 68.86 52.15
C ALA A 446 -34.82 67.44 51.71
N ARG A 447 -35.82 66.71 51.18
CA ARG A 447 -35.80 65.80 50.01
C ARG A 447 -35.02 64.47 50.10
N THR A 448 -35.71 63.33 50.14
CA THR A 448 -36.19 62.52 48.96
C THR A 448 -35.05 62.16 48.00
N ILE A 449 -34.72 60.90 47.75
CA ILE A 449 -35.49 59.98 46.88
C ILE A 449 -35.25 58.51 47.29
N ARG A 450 -36.26 57.73 46.91
CA ARG A 450 -36.57 56.30 47.06
C ARG A 450 -35.67 55.41 46.12
N PRO A 451 -36.00 54.15 45.78
CA PRO A 451 -35.28 52.95 46.20
C PRO A 451 -34.78 52.11 44.99
N THR A 452 -34.62 50.80 45.22
CA THR A 452 -34.61 49.68 44.24
C THR A 452 -33.26 49.20 43.67
N ARG A 453 -32.84 48.03 44.14
CA ARG A 453 -32.91 46.75 43.41
C ARG A 453 -32.74 46.84 41.88
N ARG A 454 -31.64 46.29 41.36
CA ARG A 454 -31.76 45.23 40.34
C ARG A 454 -30.48 44.35 40.20
N PRO A 455 -30.67 43.02 40.15
CA PRO A 455 -29.82 42.11 39.40
C PRO A 455 -30.24 42.09 37.92
N GLY A 456 -29.35 41.61 37.04
CA GLY A 456 -29.59 41.30 35.63
C GLY A 456 -28.25 41.24 34.91
N ALA A 457 -27.62 40.08 34.72
CA ALA A 457 -27.98 39.03 33.77
C ALA A 457 -27.98 39.47 32.30
N ARG A 458 -26.99 38.89 31.59
CA ARG A 458 -27.02 38.34 30.22
C ARG A 458 -26.79 39.24 29.00
N VAL A 459 -25.88 38.72 28.15
CA VAL A 459 -26.06 38.30 26.72
C VAL A 459 -25.11 38.93 25.68
N THR A 460 -24.27 38.03 25.13
CA THR A 460 -23.86 37.81 23.72
C THR A 460 -22.85 38.69 22.97
N SER A 461 -21.90 37.95 22.38
CA SER A 461 -21.42 37.97 20.98
C SER A 461 -20.67 39.19 20.43
N GLY A 462 -19.44 38.91 19.99
CA GLY A 462 -18.74 39.53 18.86
C GLY A 462 -17.58 38.58 18.53
N VAL A 463 -17.75 37.73 17.52
CA VAL A 463 -17.09 37.79 16.19
C VAL A 463 -15.59 37.52 16.29
#